data_AF-A0A090ESR7-F1
#
_entry.id   AF-A0A090ESR7-F1
#
_cell.length_a   1.000
_cell.length_b   1.000
_cell.length_c   1.000
_cell.angle_alpha   90.00
_cell.angle_beta   90.00
_cell.angle_gamma   90.00
#
_symmetry.space_group_name_H-M   'P 1'
#
loop_
_entity.id
_entity.type
_entity.pdbx_description
1 polymer ?
#
loop_
_entity_poly.entity_id
_entity_poly.type
_entity_poly.pdbx_seq_one_letter_code
_entity_poly.pdbx_strand_id
1 'polypeptide(L)'
;MAAQPGAPAPYIAAFRALFESPDSFQKACHAHAAEIHGDVQNYTDIAPVVQLGNVSVATLMADAKIISNFTNALAHTELDDPVKPLAWVDPSER
;
A
#
# COMPACT_ATOMS: atom_id res chain seq x y z
N MET A 1 -21.07 -5.32 -12.31
CA MET A 1 -21.36 -6.66 -11.78
C MET A 1 -20.82 -6.70 -10.36
N ALA A 2 -21.68 -6.93 -9.36
CA ALA A 2 -21.26 -6.94 -7.95
C ALA A 2 -20.52 -8.25 -7.62
N ALA A 3 -19.50 -8.19 -6.76
CA ALA A 3 -18.78 -9.37 -6.28
C ALA A 3 -19.76 -10.36 -5.63
N GLN A 4 -19.76 -11.62 -6.07
CA GLN A 4 -20.59 -12.65 -5.47
C GLN A 4 -19.91 -13.23 -4.22
N PRO A 5 -20.67 -13.51 -3.14
CA PRO A 5 -20.13 -14.21 -1.98
C PRO A 5 -19.49 -15.53 -2.39
N GLY A 6 -18.21 -15.73 -2.03
CA GLY A 6 -17.44 -16.93 -2.37
C GLY A 6 -16.71 -16.88 -3.72
N ALA A 7 -16.90 -15.85 -4.54
CA ALA A 7 -16.05 -15.64 -5.72
C ALA A 7 -14.66 -15.15 -5.28
N PRO A 8 -13.56 -15.65 -5.88
CA PRO A 8 -12.23 -15.18 -5.54
C PRO A 8 -12.08 -13.69 -5.86
N ALA A 9 -11.39 -12.96 -4.98
CA ALA A 9 -11.10 -11.55 -5.19
C ALA A 9 -10.23 -11.38 -6.46
N PRO A 10 -10.53 -10.40 -7.33
CA PRO A 10 -9.75 -10.18 -8.54
C PRO A 10 -8.32 -9.71 -8.26
N TYR A 11 -8.07 -9.17 -7.05
CA TYR A 11 -6.75 -8.73 -6.58
C TYR A 11 -6.54 -9.24 -5.16
N ILE A 12 -5.38 -9.85 -4.90
CA ILE A 12 -5.01 -10.37 -3.57
C ILE A 12 -4.43 -9.27 -2.65
N ALA A 13 -3.87 -8.22 -3.25
CA ALA A 13 -3.30 -7.06 -2.58
C ALA A 13 -3.46 -5.83 -3.48
N ALA A 14 -3.62 -4.66 -2.87
CA ALA A 14 -3.72 -3.39 -3.57
C ALA A 14 -3.02 -2.28 -2.76
N PHE A 15 -2.30 -1.41 -3.47
CA PHE A 15 -1.64 -0.24 -2.92
C PHE A 15 -2.14 1.02 -3.62
N ARG A 16 -2.34 2.09 -2.86
CA ARG A 16 -2.70 3.42 -3.37
C ARG A 16 -1.73 4.44 -2.83
N ALA A 17 -1.16 5.24 -3.73
CA ALA A 17 -0.40 6.43 -3.39
C ALA A 17 -1.06 7.66 -4.03
N LEU A 18 -1.11 8.75 -3.26
CA LEU A 18 -1.59 10.05 -3.71
C LEU A 18 -0.39 10.97 -3.88
N PHE A 19 -0.34 11.67 -5.01
CA PHE A 19 0.69 12.65 -5.32
C PHE A 19 0.04 13.97 -5.68
N GLU A 20 0.64 15.07 -5.24
CA GLU A 20 0.16 16.43 -5.53
C GLU A 20 0.31 16.79 -7.02
N SER A 21 1.25 16.15 -7.71
CA SER A 21 1.48 16.35 -9.14
C SER A 21 2.14 15.13 -9.80
N PRO A 22 2.04 14.97 -11.14
CA PRO A 22 2.78 13.97 -11.88
C PRO A 22 4.31 14.07 -11.72
N ASP A 23 4.85 15.28 -11.62
CA ASP A 23 6.27 15.53 -11.36
C ASP A 23 6.71 14.97 -10.00
N SER A 24 5.88 15.14 -8.96
CA SER A 24 6.14 14.58 -7.63
C SER A 24 6.17 13.04 -7.68
N PHE A 25 5.26 12.42 -8.44
CA PHE A 25 5.27 10.98 -8.67
C PHE A 25 6.56 10.52 -9.37
N GLN A 26 6.93 11.18 -10.48
CA GLN A 26 8.13 10.80 -11.23
C GLN A 26 9.39 10.89 -10.36
N LYS A 27 9.56 11.97 -9.61
CA LYS A 27 10.72 12.14 -8.71
C LYS A 27 10.76 11.06 -7.63
N ALA A 28 9.63 10.79 -6.98
CA ALA A 28 9.55 9.81 -5.90
C ALA A 28 9.78 8.37 -6.41
N CYS A 29 9.10 8.00 -7.50
CA CYS A 29 9.24 6.66 -8.05
C CYS A 29 10.62 6.45 -8.68
N HIS A 30 11.18 7.41 -9.41
CA HIS A 30 12.49 7.21 -10.06
C HIS A 30 13.63 7.03 -9.06
N ALA A 31 13.59 7.68 -7.89
CA ALA A 31 14.65 7.57 -6.89
C ALA A 31 14.87 6.11 -6.41
N HIS A 32 13.80 5.30 -6.36
CA HIS A 32 13.84 3.93 -5.83
C HIS A 32 13.18 2.89 -6.76
N ALA A 33 12.90 3.24 -8.02
CA ALA A 33 12.12 2.39 -8.94
C ALA A 33 12.74 0.99 -9.09
N ALA A 34 14.05 0.92 -9.27
CA ALA A 34 14.75 -0.35 -9.48
C ALA A 34 14.71 -1.25 -8.23
N GLU A 35 14.84 -0.66 -7.05
CA GLU A 35 14.75 -1.36 -5.77
C GLU A 35 13.33 -1.91 -5.55
N ILE A 36 12.31 -1.05 -5.72
CA ILE A 36 10.90 -1.42 -5.54
C ILE A 36 10.49 -2.50 -6.54
N HIS A 37 10.86 -2.37 -7.83
CA HIS A 37 10.52 -3.38 -8.83
C HIS A 37 11.28 -4.70 -8.63
N GLY A 38 12.54 -4.62 -8.18
CA GLY A 38 13.35 -5.80 -7.89
C GLY A 38 12.81 -6.61 -6.72
N ASP A 39 12.21 -5.94 -5.74
CA ASP A 39 11.67 -6.61 -4.55
C ASP A 39 10.39 -7.42 -4.83
N VAL A 40 9.64 -7.10 -5.91
CA VAL A 40 8.39 -7.81 -6.25
C VAL A 40 8.57 -9.33 -6.29
N GLN A 41 9.67 -9.80 -6.89
CA GLN A 41 9.96 -11.23 -7.03
C GLN A 41 10.26 -11.91 -5.69
N ASN A 42 10.61 -11.16 -4.64
CA ASN A 42 10.88 -11.72 -3.32
C ASN A 42 9.60 -12.18 -2.60
N TYR A 43 8.43 -11.63 -2.96
CA TYR A 43 7.18 -11.90 -2.26
C TYR A 43 6.02 -12.32 -3.17
N THR A 44 6.14 -12.20 -4.50
CA THR A 44 5.13 -12.71 -5.43
C THR A 44 5.65 -12.91 -6.86
N ASP A 45 5.13 -13.93 -7.54
CA ASP A 45 5.31 -14.11 -8.99
C ASP A 45 4.22 -13.39 -9.82
N ILE A 46 3.27 -12.72 -9.17
CA ILE A 46 2.16 -12.03 -9.83
C ILE A 46 2.65 -10.66 -10.32
N ALA A 47 2.57 -10.41 -11.63
CA ALA A 47 2.87 -9.11 -12.20
C ALA A 47 1.82 -8.07 -11.73
N PRO A 48 2.24 -6.97 -11.07
CA PRO A 48 1.31 -5.97 -10.56
C PRO A 48 0.69 -5.14 -11.69
N VAL A 49 -0.59 -4.79 -11.54
CA VAL A 49 -1.28 -3.87 -12.44
C VAL A 49 -1.11 -2.44 -11.92
N VAL A 50 -0.47 -1.57 -12.71
CA VAL A 50 -0.26 -0.15 -12.36
C VAL A 50 -1.27 0.73 -13.09
N GLN A 51 -1.95 1.59 -12.34
CA GLN A 51 -2.92 2.56 -12.87
C GLN A 51 -2.59 3.97 -12.37
N LEU A 52 -2.47 4.91 -13.30
CA LEU A 52 -2.26 6.34 -13.03
C LEU A 52 -3.51 7.10 -13.50
N GLY A 53 -4.01 8.01 -12.67
CA GLY A 53 -5.17 8.81 -13.02
C GLY A 53 -5.41 9.94 -12.04
N ASN A 54 -6.18 10.94 -12.47
CA ASN A 54 -6.64 12.01 -11.61
C ASN A 54 -7.65 11.46 -10.59
N VAL A 55 -7.51 11.89 -9.35
CA VAL A 55 -8.43 11.52 -8.28
C VAL A 55 -9.48 12.62 -8.12
N SER A 56 -10.74 12.22 -7.97
CA SER A 56 -11.82 13.18 -7.70
C SER A 56 -11.81 13.58 -6.22
N VAL A 57 -12.35 14.76 -5.88
CA VAL A 57 -12.54 15.19 -4.49
C VAL A 57 -13.34 14.16 -3.68
N ALA A 58 -14.37 13.55 -4.26
CA ALA A 58 -15.15 12.52 -3.57
C ALA A 58 -14.30 11.28 -3.24
N THR A 59 -13.41 10.89 -4.16
CA THR A 59 -12.46 9.79 -3.95
C THR A 59 -11.42 10.14 -2.87
N LEU A 60 -10.88 11.36 -2.88
CA LEU A 60 -9.98 11.86 -1.83
C LEU A 60 -10.61 11.80 -0.43
N MET A 61 -11.89 12.17 -0.30
CA MET A 61 -12.59 12.13 0.99
C MET A 61 -12.83 10.69 1.47
N ALA A 62 -13.13 9.77 0.55
CA ALA A 62 -13.23 8.36 0.87
C ALA A 62 -11.88 7.77 1.32
N ASP A 63 -10.79 8.14 0.63
CA ASP A 63 -9.42 7.74 1.00
C ASP A 63 -9.03 8.28 2.37
N ALA A 64 -9.30 9.55 2.66
CA ALA A 64 -8.99 10.14 3.97
C ALA A 64 -9.70 9.40 5.12
N LYS A 65 -10.96 8.98 4.91
CA LYS A 65 -11.70 8.20 5.89
C LYS A 65 -11.14 6.77 6.03
N ILE A 66 -10.74 6.15 4.92
CA ILE A 66 -10.10 4.83 4.92
C ILE A 66 -8.77 4.90 5.68
N ILE A 67 -7.89 5.84 5.33
CA ILE A 67 -6.59 6.04 5.98
C ILE A 67 -6.79 6.32 7.47
N SER A 68 -7.70 7.23 7.84
CA SER A 68 -7.99 7.54 9.25
C SER A 68 -8.48 6.32 10.03
N ASN A 69 -9.38 5.52 9.45
CA ASN A 69 -9.84 4.28 10.09
C ASN A 69 -8.70 3.26 10.25
N PHE A 70 -7.85 3.10 9.24
CA PHE A 70 -6.68 2.21 9.33
C PHE A 70 -5.67 2.70 10.36
N THR A 71 -5.34 4.00 10.40
CA THR A 71 -4.42 4.56 11.39
C THR A 71 -4.96 4.39 12.81
N ASN A 72 -6.25 4.65 13.05
CA ASN A 72 -6.86 4.40 14.36
C ASN A 72 -6.84 2.91 14.73
N ALA A 73 -7.11 2.02 13.78
CA ALA A 73 -7.04 0.58 14.03
C ALA A 73 -5.61 0.14 14.39
N LEU A 74 -4.61 0.57 13.62
CA LEU A 74 -3.19 0.26 13.88
C LEU A 74 -2.70 0.83 15.20
N ALA A 75 -3.09 2.05 15.57
CA ALA A 75 -2.71 2.67 16.84
C ALA A 75 -3.26 1.93 18.07
N HIS A 76 -4.28 1.10 17.90
CA HIS A 76 -4.90 0.30 18.95
C HIS A 76 -4.70 -1.22 18.77
N THR A 77 -3.86 -1.64 17.83
CA THR A 77 -3.54 -3.05 17.60
C THR A 77 -2.13 -3.34 18.11
N GLU A 78 -2.01 -4.22 19.10
CA GLU A 78 -0.72 -4.76 19.52
C GLU A 78 -0.28 -5.87 18.56
N LEU A 79 1.03 -5.99 18.32
CA LEU A 79 1.58 -7.10 17.54
C LEU A 79 1.37 -8.43 18.28
N ASP A 80 0.94 -9.47 17.58
CA ASP A 80 0.86 -10.82 18.14
C ASP A 80 2.25 -11.37 18.51
N ASP A 81 2.34 -12.15 19.59
CA ASP A 81 3.58 -12.79 20.06
C ASP A 81 4.43 -13.47 18.96
N PRO A 82 3.86 -14.22 18.00
CA PRO A 82 4.65 -14.83 16.92
C PRO A 82 5.29 -13.83 15.94
N VAL A 83 4.75 -12.62 15.79
CA VAL A 83 5.27 -11.61 14.84
C VAL A 83 6.09 -10.51 15.50
N LYS A 84 6.06 -10.39 16.83
CA LYS A 84 6.92 -9.46 17.59
C LYS A 84 8.42 -9.56 17.26
N PRO A 85 9.03 -10.74 17.00
CA PRO A 85 10.44 -10.83 16.62
C PRO A 85 10.75 -10.22 15.24
N LEU A 86 9.73 -10.04 14.39
CA LEU A 86 9.83 -9.41 13.07
C LEU A 86 9.50 -7.91 13.11
N ALA A 87 9.24 -7.37 14.30
CA ALA A 87 9.01 -5.94 14.46
C ALA A 87 10.21 -5.18 13.89
N TRP A 88 9.89 -4.16 13.09
CA TRP A 88 10.92 -3.29 12.55
C TRP A 88 11.61 -2.57 13.73
N VAL A 89 12.95 -2.59 13.72
CA VAL A 89 13.81 -1.86 14.65
C VAL A 89 14.55 -0.81 13.84
N ASP A 90 14.58 0.43 14.34
CA ASP A 90 15.25 1.52 13.67
C ASP A 90 16.73 1.19 13.43
N PRO A 91 17.29 1.49 12.23
CA PRO A 91 18.68 1.20 11.92
C PRO A 91 19.70 1.83 12.88
N SER A 92 19.34 2.91 13.58
CA SER A 92 20.18 3.54 14.60
C SER A 92 20.13 2.84 15.97
N GLU A 93 19.15 1.97 16.18
CA GLU A 93 18.94 1.18 17.40
C GLU A 93 19.43 -0.27 17.26
N ARG A 94 20.04 -0.63 16.12
CA ARG A 94 20.68 -1.93 15.88
C ARG A 94 22.14 -1.99 16.29
#